data_AF-A0A7S3YBM5-F1
#
_entry.id   AF-A0A7S3YBM5-F1
#
_cell.length_a   1.000
_cell.length_b   1.000
_cell.length_c   1.000
_cell.angle_alpha   90.00
_cell.angle_beta   90.00
_cell.angle_gamma   90.00
#
_symmetry.space_group_name_H-M   'P 1'
#
loop_
_entity.id
_entity.type
_entity.pdbx_description
1 polymer ?
#
loop_
_entity_poly.entity_id
_entity_poly.type
_entity_poly.pdbx_seq_one_letter_code
_entity_poly.pdbx_strand_id
1 'polypeptide(L)'
;AIRSHQPKSESYTYARRPMYPSVKKKGRRASDKDQLPEMHPGKGYPDFGKGGYGNHAGKPKATTQIKDVHIEMKERGGAQENAINGLYYTPIKVPCCKFADLYAFLIVLVLSPFGLLVWLFAFLLSLLPLLVMTQYFCCCICKRPVDKIPRGFCCCCCATFPTFIMRILTLPLVLLSLAWLGCVYFINFLFTAPIGCCFRSSKRVEASWNALAPFRGTPGGVPDHPVHPPADAYASKFKSWYPMEDIFVAMVGAWDRQGCCDCEFLIAVPSMITVVPVIKHVLHKNPRLFNLEEVYINQWSPPLDANGDGIAGTRTDRKLSKCNIKIQTMRAIHRRRDRDLTDAWPFAGHYPYPTKKRKNLTVVGVQYNYGTRNTLLTHTCHSHLIKGYVPRSPTASWGMISVYLQEWNSYHPITAYVEVNLRKDGGVEHPMWIVMDRNSYWQTSFAQDVNKLFAELGQRFIKYLQAQEEYITPEERKSIVRKL
;
A
#
# COMPACT_ATOMS: atom_id res chain seq x y z
N ALA A 1 21.85 -7.09 54.92
CA ALA A 1 20.50 -6.91 54.36
C ALA A 1 20.39 -5.44 53.96
N ILE A 2 20.34 -5.02 52.70
CA ILE A 2 19.35 -5.28 51.65
C ILE A 2 20.07 -5.18 50.30
N ARG A 3 20.02 -6.22 49.47
CA ARG A 3 20.50 -6.20 48.07
C ARG A 3 19.31 -5.86 47.18
N SER A 4 19.42 -4.79 46.39
CA SER A 4 18.45 -4.39 45.38
C SER A 4 18.55 -5.31 44.17
N HIS A 5 17.47 -6.05 43.90
CA HIS A 5 17.30 -6.81 42.66
C HIS A 5 16.99 -5.86 41.51
N GLN A 6 17.94 -5.67 40.60
CA GLN A 6 17.63 -5.23 39.24
C GLN A 6 17.15 -6.44 38.42
N PRO A 7 16.02 -6.35 37.69
CA PRO A 7 15.63 -7.40 36.75
C PRO A 7 16.55 -7.31 35.52
N LYS A 8 17.21 -8.43 35.21
CA LYS A 8 17.96 -8.62 33.96
C LYS A 8 17.00 -8.46 32.78
N SER A 9 17.24 -7.49 31.91
CA SER A 9 16.58 -7.40 30.62
C SER A 9 17.07 -8.55 29.73
N GLU A 10 16.20 -9.50 29.41
CA GLU A 10 16.47 -10.53 28.41
C GLU A 10 16.56 -9.88 27.03
N SER A 11 17.78 -9.78 26.51
CA SER A 11 18.05 -9.42 25.14
C SER A 11 17.80 -10.62 24.25
N TYR A 12 16.67 -10.64 23.54
CA TYR A 12 16.46 -11.57 22.43
C TYR A 12 17.41 -11.21 21.29
N THR A 13 18.62 -11.76 21.34
CA THR A 13 19.59 -11.74 20.26
C THR A 13 19.26 -12.90 19.33
N TYR A 14 18.63 -12.61 18.19
CA TYR A 14 18.58 -13.59 17.10
C TYR A 14 20.01 -13.77 16.56
N ALA A 15 20.60 -14.91 16.89
CA ALA A 15 21.90 -15.33 16.42
C ALA A 15 21.92 -15.37 14.89
N ARG A 16 22.83 -14.60 14.28
CA ARG A 16 23.28 -14.84 12.91
C ARG A 16 23.95 -16.21 12.87
N ARG A 17 23.28 -17.22 12.32
CA ARG A 17 23.94 -18.43 11.81
C ARG A 17 23.83 -18.48 10.29
N PRO A 18 24.94 -18.64 9.57
CA PRO A 18 24.90 -18.98 8.15
C PRO A 18 24.73 -20.49 8.04
N MET A 19 23.69 -20.97 7.36
CA MET A 19 23.62 -22.34 6.89
C MET A 19 22.87 -22.38 5.56
N TYR A 20 23.60 -22.58 4.46
CA TYR A 20 23.31 -23.67 3.52
C TYR A 20 24.63 -24.10 2.84
N PRO A 21 24.84 -25.40 2.65
CA PRO A 21 26.07 -25.92 2.04
C PRO A 21 26.07 -25.69 0.53
N SER A 22 27.26 -25.41 -0.02
CA SER A 22 27.51 -25.30 -1.45
C SER A 22 27.17 -26.61 -2.17
N VAL A 23 26.12 -26.61 -2.99
CA VAL A 23 25.88 -27.71 -3.93
C VAL A 23 26.74 -27.48 -5.18
N LYS A 24 27.85 -28.20 -5.28
CA LYS A 24 28.62 -28.37 -6.52
C LYS A 24 27.70 -29.05 -7.55
N LYS A 25 27.28 -28.34 -8.61
CA LYS A 25 26.74 -28.98 -9.81
C LYS A 25 27.85 -29.18 -10.84
N LYS A 26 28.22 -30.46 -11.02
CA LYS A 26 28.94 -30.98 -12.19
C LYS A 26 28.15 -30.67 -13.47
N GLY A 27 28.87 -30.26 -14.50
CA GLY A 27 28.31 -29.93 -15.80
C GLY A 27 27.72 -31.13 -16.54
N ARG A 28 26.71 -30.85 -17.36
CA ARG A 28 26.41 -31.56 -18.59
C ARG A 28 25.94 -30.53 -19.62
N ARG A 29 26.66 -30.49 -20.75
CA ARG A 29 26.18 -29.92 -22.01
C ARG A 29 24.97 -30.71 -22.49
N ALA A 30 23.95 -30.02 -22.97
CA ALA A 30 23.04 -30.53 -24.00
C ALA A 30 22.55 -29.33 -24.82
N SER A 31 22.60 -29.51 -26.14
CA SER A 31 22.23 -28.58 -27.17
C SER A 31 20.72 -28.54 -27.38
N ASP A 32 20.36 -27.58 -28.24
CA ASP A 32 19.18 -27.52 -29.09
C ASP A 32 17.92 -26.83 -28.58
N LYS A 33 17.64 -25.73 -29.30
CA LYS A 33 16.39 -25.35 -29.95
C LYS A 33 15.12 -25.74 -29.21
N ASP A 34 14.39 -24.72 -28.77
CA ASP A 34 12.96 -24.66 -29.11
C ASP A 34 12.44 -23.23 -29.09
N GLN A 35 11.61 -22.98 -30.10
CA GLN A 35 11.04 -21.72 -30.52
C GLN A 35 9.98 -21.23 -29.52
N LEU A 36 9.97 -19.92 -29.27
CA LEU A 36 8.86 -19.22 -28.64
C LEU A 36 7.66 -19.22 -29.60
N PRO A 37 6.43 -19.60 -29.18
CA PRO A 37 5.28 -19.42 -30.05
C PRO A 37 4.87 -17.95 -30.07
N GLU A 38 4.83 -17.40 -31.29
CA GLU A 38 4.16 -16.16 -31.63
C GLU A 38 2.66 -16.28 -31.36
N MET A 39 2.11 -15.35 -30.57
CA MET A 39 0.66 -15.17 -30.46
C MET A 39 0.22 -14.10 -31.47
N HIS A 40 -0.34 -14.55 -32.61
CA HIS A 40 -1.07 -13.70 -33.53
C HIS A 40 -2.49 -13.38 -33.04
N PRO A 41 -3.07 -12.22 -33.43
CA PRO A 41 -4.37 -11.75 -32.96
C PRO A 41 -5.52 -12.25 -33.86
N GLY A 42 -6.60 -12.73 -33.25
CA GLY A 42 -7.90 -12.99 -33.89
C GLY A 42 -8.90 -13.44 -32.83
N LYS A 43 -10.19 -13.10 -32.85
CA LYS A 43 -11.10 -12.47 -33.81
C LYS A 43 -12.23 -11.78 -33.01
N GLY A 44 -12.98 -10.91 -33.70
CA GLY A 44 -14.25 -10.23 -33.35
C GLY A 44 -14.97 -10.54 -32.04
N TYR A 45 -15.36 -9.47 -31.35
CA TYR A 45 -16.48 -9.47 -30.42
C TYR A 45 -17.80 -9.53 -31.22
N PRO A 46 -18.82 -10.28 -30.80
CA PRO A 46 -20.17 -10.07 -31.28
C PRO A 46 -20.81 -8.87 -30.58
N ASP A 47 -21.43 -8.00 -31.38
CA ASP A 47 -22.39 -6.98 -30.96
C ASP A 47 -23.52 -7.63 -30.16
N PHE A 48 -23.77 -7.13 -28.94
CA PHE A 48 -25.01 -7.40 -28.24
C PHE A 48 -25.96 -6.23 -28.43
N GLY A 49 -26.94 -6.48 -29.29
CA GLY A 49 -28.02 -5.59 -29.63
C GLY A 49 -29.04 -5.39 -28.51
N LYS A 50 -29.85 -4.37 -28.77
CA LYS A 50 -31.02 -3.89 -28.04
C LYS A 50 -32.04 -4.99 -27.72
N GLY A 51 -32.55 -4.99 -26.49
CA GLY A 51 -33.83 -5.57 -26.06
C GLY A 51 -34.08 -5.02 -24.66
N GLY A 52 -35.15 -4.29 -24.34
CA GLY A 52 -36.55 -4.58 -24.59
C GLY A 52 -37.21 -4.59 -23.20
N TYR A 53 -37.68 -3.44 -22.74
CA TYR A 53 -38.31 -3.28 -21.42
C TYR A 53 -39.70 -3.95 -21.43
N GLY A 54 -39.85 -5.04 -20.67
CA GLY A 54 -41.14 -5.63 -20.32
C GLY A 54 -41.47 -5.31 -18.86
N ASN A 55 -42.55 -4.57 -18.66
CA ASN A 55 -43.16 -4.28 -17.36
C ASN A 55 -43.74 -5.55 -16.74
N HIS A 56 -43.37 -5.89 -15.51
CA HIS A 56 -44.27 -6.60 -14.59
C HIS A 56 -44.11 -6.08 -13.17
N ALA A 57 -45.19 -5.48 -12.68
CA ALA A 57 -45.38 -5.04 -11.33
C ALA A 57 -45.71 -6.24 -10.43
N GLY A 58 -45.00 -6.36 -9.31
CA GLY A 58 -45.31 -7.28 -8.22
C GLY A 58 -44.61 -6.83 -6.95
N LYS A 59 -45.33 -6.12 -6.07
CA LYS A 59 -44.88 -5.82 -4.70
C LYS A 59 -44.97 -7.09 -3.85
N PRO A 60 -44.03 -7.29 -2.92
CA PRO A 60 -44.40 -7.77 -1.60
C PRO A 60 -43.93 -6.82 -0.49
N LYS A 61 -44.83 -6.62 0.48
CA LYS A 61 -44.59 -6.00 1.78
C LYS A 61 -43.83 -6.99 2.67
N ALA A 62 -42.71 -6.58 3.26
CA ALA A 62 -42.18 -7.13 4.50
C ALA A 62 -41.17 -6.13 5.09
N THR A 63 -41.65 -5.23 5.95
CA THR A 63 -40.84 -4.18 6.60
C THR A 63 -40.85 -4.40 8.11
N THR A 64 -40.38 -5.54 8.58
CA THR A 64 -40.10 -5.75 10.02
C THR A 64 -39.14 -6.94 10.15
N GLN A 65 -37.93 -6.71 10.71
CA GLN A 65 -36.89 -7.67 11.18
C GLN A 65 -35.43 -7.40 10.74
N ILE A 66 -35.12 -6.36 9.96
CA ILE A 66 -33.71 -6.08 9.57
C ILE A 66 -32.91 -5.38 10.69
N LYS A 67 -33.57 -4.65 11.60
CA LYS A 67 -32.86 -3.91 12.65
C LYS A 67 -32.36 -4.78 13.81
N ASP A 68 -33.09 -5.83 14.18
CA ASP A 68 -32.75 -6.63 15.37
C ASP A 68 -31.65 -7.66 15.06
N VAL A 69 -31.62 -8.20 13.84
CA VAL A 69 -30.53 -9.09 13.36
C VAL A 69 -29.19 -8.34 13.26
N HIS A 70 -29.21 -7.03 12.97
CA HIS A 70 -28.00 -6.22 12.84
C HIS A 70 -27.36 -5.89 14.20
N ILE A 71 -28.14 -5.87 15.28
CA ILE A 71 -27.65 -5.61 16.64
C ILE A 71 -27.05 -6.89 17.23
N GLU A 72 -27.72 -8.04 17.06
CA GLU A 72 -27.25 -9.32 17.61
C GLU A 72 -25.99 -9.85 16.91
N MET A 73 -25.82 -9.60 15.60
CA MET A 73 -24.56 -9.89 14.88
C MET A 73 -23.40 -9.00 15.34
N LYS A 74 -23.67 -7.79 15.82
CA LYS A 74 -22.63 -6.85 16.29
C LYS A 74 -22.05 -7.29 17.64
N GLU A 75 -22.87 -7.84 18.52
CA GLU A 75 -22.46 -8.30 19.85
C GLU A 75 -21.75 -9.67 19.81
N ARG A 76 -22.26 -10.63 19.03
CA ARG A 76 -21.55 -11.91 18.80
C ARG A 76 -20.29 -11.75 17.95
N GLY A 77 -20.30 -10.82 17.00
CA GLY A 77 -19.13 -10.42 16.23
C GLY A 77 -18.01 -9.88 17.12
N GLY A 78 -18.34 -8.99 18.08
CA GLY A 78 -17.34 -8.37 18.97
C GLY A 78 -16.58 -9.37 19.86
N ALA A 79 -17.25 -10.39 20.39
CA ALA A 79 -16.58 -11.39 21.24
C ALA A 79 -15.64 -12.33 20.46
N GLN A 80 -16.06 -12.77 19.26
CA GLN A 80 -15.24 -13.61 18.39
C GLN A 80 -14.10 -12.82 17.71
N GLU A 81 -14.36 -11.57 17.34
CA GLU A 81 -13.36 -10.63 16.82
C GLU A 81 -12.29 -10.34 17.87
N ASN A 82 -12.66 -10.20 19.16
CA ASN A 82 -11.70 -10.04 20.26
C ASN A 82 -10.84 -11.29 20.52
N ALA A 83 -11.39 -12.50 20.43
CA ALA A 83 -10.63 -13.74 20.58
C ALA A 83 -9.65 -13.99 19.42
N ILE A 84 -10.07 -13.67 18.19
CA ILE A 84 -9.21 -13.75 16.98
C ILE A 84 -8.16 -12.63 17.02
N ASN A 85 -8.50 -11.43 17.50
CA ASN A 85 -7.55 -10.32 17.71
C ASN A 85 -6.39 -10.73 18.62
N GLY A 86 -6.65 -11.49 19.69
CA GLY A 86 -5.59 -11.94 20.61
C GLY A 86 -4.56 -12.91 20.00
N LEU A 87 -4.94 -13.69 18.98
CA LEU A 87 -4.07 -14.71 18.36
C LEU A 87 -3.18 -14.14 17.23
N TYR A 88 -3.64 -13.08 16.55
CA TYR A 88 -3.01 -12.61 15.31
C TYR A 88 -2.50 -11.18 15.36
N TYR A 89 -2.75 -10.45 16.45
CA TYR A 89 -2.23 -9.11 16.67
C TYR A 89 -1.37 -9.09 17.94
N THR A 90 -0.09 -8.75 17.78
CA THR A 90 0.78 -8.47 18.93
C THR A 90 0.82 -6.96 19.13
N PRO A 91 0.23 -6.43 20.23
CA PRO A 91 0.29 -5.00 20.49
C PRO A 91 1.75 -4.57 20.69
N ILE A 92 2.15 -3.54 19.95
CA ILE A 92 3.41 -2.85 20.15
C ILE A 92 3.29 -2.06 21.46
N LYS A 93 4.21 -2.32 22.39
CA LYS A 93 4.29 -1.57 23.64
C LYS A 93 4.70 -0.12 23.34
N VAL A 94 3.77 0.81 23.50
CA VAL A 94 4.02 2.25 23.34
C VAL A 94 4.73 2.77 24.62
N PRO A 95 5.94 3.34 24.51
CA PRO A 95 6.65 3.92 25.64
C PRO A 95 6.00 5.25 26.05
N CYS A 96 6.31 5.75 27.25
CA CYS A 96 5.87 7.08 27.67
C CYS A 96 6.47 8.19 26.80
N CYS A 97 5.74 9.30 26.67
CA CYS A 97 6.18 10.49 25.94
C CYS A 97 7.49 11.04 26.54
N LYS A 98 8.50 11.22 25.68
CA LYS A 98 9.81 11.76 26.08
C LYS A 98 9.97 13.20 25.60
N PHE A 99 11.02 13.87 26.07
CA PHE A 99 11.36 15.22 25.63
C PHE A 99 11.42 15.35 24.09
N ALA A 100 12.01 14.38 23.40
CA ALA A 100 12.08 14.39 21.93
C ALA A 100 10.68 14.37 21.27
N ASP A 101 9.73 13.64 21.86
CA ASP A 101 8.36 13.58 21.36
C ASP A 101 7.61 14.91 21.59
N LEU A 102 7.77 15.51 22.77
CA LEU A 102 7.21 16.83 23.09
C LEU A 102 7.78 17.92 22.18
N TYR A 103 9.10 17.89 21.95
CA TYR A 103 9.76 18.86 21.10
C TYR A 103 9.37 18.71 19.63
N ALA A 104 9.25 17.48 19.13
CA ALA A 104 8.75 17.23 17.79
C ALA A 104 7.30 17.74 17.63
N PHE A 105 6.45 17.52 18.64
CA PHE A 105 5.09 18.06 18.66
C PHE A 105 5.06 19.60 18.65
N LEU A 106 5.96 20.26 19.38
CA LEU A 106 6.11 21.72 19.33
C LEU A 106 6.43 22.21 17.90
N ILE A 107 7.33 21.54 17.18
CA ILE A 107 7.62 21.88 15.78
C ILE A 107 6.38 21.71 14.90
N VAL A 108 5.58 20.66 15.13
CA VAL A 108 4.30 20.47 14.43
C VAL A 108 3.34 21.63 14.71
N LEU A 109 3.23 22.09 15.97
CA LEU A 109 2.40 23.24 16.32
C LEU A 109 2.86 24.51 15.60
N VAL A 110 4.17 24.76 15.49
CA VAL A 110 4.73 25.90 14.74
C VAL A 110 4.40 25.81 13.25
N LEU A 111 4.45 24.60 12.68
CA LEU A 111 4.14 24.37 11.26
C LEU A 111 2.64 24.42 10.96
N SER A 112 1.77 24.18 11.95
CA SER A 112 0.33 23.98 11.73
C SER A 112 -0.39 25.18 11.09
N PRO A 113 -0.17 26.45 11.48
CA PRO A 113 -0.80 27.59 10.82
C PRO A 113 -0.44 27.70 9.33
N PHE A 114 0.84 27.49 9.00
CA PHE A 114 1.30 27.50 7.61
C PHE A 114 0.77 26.28 6.84
N GLY A 115 0.75 25.11 7.48
CA GLY A 115 0.19 23.88 6.92
C GLY A 115 -1.28 24.02 6.56
N LEU A 116 -2.07 24.73 7.38
CA LEU A 116 -3.48 25.03 7.07
C LEU A 116 -3.62 25.90 5.82
N LEU A 117 -2.79 26.94 5.68
CA LEU A 117 -2.78 27.78 4.48
C LEU A 117 -2.41 26.97 3.24
N VAL A 118 -1.34 26.18 3.31
CA VAL A 118 -0.93 25.29 2.20
C VAL A 118 -2.04 24.30 1.88
N TRP A 119 -2.77 23.80 2.88
CA TRP A 119 -3.87 22.86 2.67
C TRP A 119 -5.01 23.51 1.90
N LEU A 120 -5.39 24.74 2.26
CA LEU A 120 -6.40 25.51 1.53
C LEU A 120 -5.99 25.78 0.09
N PHE A 121 -4.74 26.19 -0.15
CA PHE A 121 -4.23 26.38 -1.51
C PHE A 121 -4.18 25.07 -2.30
N ALA A 122 -3.71 23.98 -1.69
CA ALA A 122 -3.66 22.67 -2.32
C ALA A 122 -5.06 22.17 -2.68
N PHE A 123 -6.06 22.39 -1.81
CA PHE A 123 -7.46 22.10 -2.07
C PHE A 123 -7.94 22.84 -3.31
N LEU A 124 -7.80 24.16 -3.36
CA LEU A 124 -8.23 24.98 -4.51
C LEU A 124 -7.52 24.57 -5.81
N LEU A 125 -6.20 24.36 -5.77
CA LEU A 125 -5.41 23.95 -6.92
C LEU A 125 -5.72 22.52 -7.39
N SER A 126 -6.24 21.67 -6.52
CA SER A 126 -6.63 20.30 -6.87
C SER A 126 -7.99 20.20 -7.56
N LEU A 127 -8.87 21.20 -7.41
CA LEU A 127 -10.23 21.18 -7.98
C LEU A 127 -10.23 20.97 -9.50
N LEU A 128 -9.44 21.76 -10.24
CA LEU A 128 -9.43 21.70 -11.70
C LEU A 128 -8.82 20.39 -12.25
N PRO A 129 -7.64 19.93 -11.79
CA PRO A 129 -7.13 18.61 -12.17
C PRO A 129 -8.11 17.47 -11.87
N LEU A 130 -8.76 17.49 -10.70
CA LEU A 130 -9.70 16.44 -10.31
C LEU A 130 -11.00 16.51 -11.13
N LEU A 131 -11.47 17.70 -11.48
CA LEU A 131 -12.60 17.89 -12.39
C LEU A 131 -12.28 17.32 -13.78
N VAL A 132 -11.10 17.61 -14.32
CA VAL A 132 -10.64 17.06 -15.61
C VAL A 132 -10.52 15.54 -15.54
N MET A 133 -9.98 15.01 -14.45
CA MET A 133 -9.90 13.57 -14.23
C MET A 133 -11.29 12.93 -14.13
N THR A 134 -12.25 13.59 -13.46
CA THR A 134 -13.64 13.15 -13.34
C THR A 134 -14.33 13.18 -14.70
N GLN A 135 -14.17 14.26 -15.47
CA GLN A 135 -14.73 14.37 -16.80
C GLN A 135 -14.13 13.33 -17.74
N TYR A 136 -12.81 13.11 -17.66
CA TYR A 136 -12.15 12.04 -18.39
C TYR A 136 -12.74 10.67 -18.03
N PHE A 137 -12.92 10.40 -16.73
CA PHE A 137 -13.51 9.17 -16.23
C PHE A 137 -14.98 8.98 -16.67
N CYS A 138 -15.78 10.05 -16.71
CA CYS A 138 -17.18 9.99 -17.13
C CYS A 138 -17.35 9.89 -18.66
N CYS A 139 -16.55 10.65 -19.43
CA CYS A 139 -16.66 10.71 -20.89
C CYS A 139 -15.98 9.54 -21.59
N CYS A 140 -14.77 9.21 -21.17
CA CYS A 140 -14.17 7.94 -21.55
C CYS A 140 -14.78 6.94 -20.59
N ILE A 141 -15.84 6.22 -21.00
CA ILE A 141 -16.31 5.00 -20.32
C ILE A 141 -15.08 4.11 -20.20
N CYS A 142 -14.29 4.30 -19.13
CA CYS A 142 -12.95 3.76 -19.05
C CYS A 142 -13.20 2.27 -19.04
N LYS A 143 -12.75 1.60 -20.11
CA LYS A 143 -12.95 0.17 -20.32
C LYS A 143 -12.45 -0.52 -19.07
N ARG A 144 -13.33 -0.81 -18.11
CA ARG A 144 -12.95 -1.56 -16.92
C ARG A 144 -12.33 -2.86 -17.44
N PRO A 145 -11.13 -3.24 -16.97
CA PRO A 145 -10.30 -2.62 -15.93
C PRO A 145 -9.40 -1.43 -16.29
N VAL A 146 -9.11 -0.58 -15.29
CA VAL A 146 -8.27 0.63 -15.38
C VAL A 146 -6.81 0.34 -15.80
N ASP A 147 -6.32 -0.88 -15.56
CA ASP A 147 -4.98 -1.32 -16.00
C ASP A 147 -4.82 -1.37 -17.54
N LYS A 148 -5.94 -1.35 -18.29
CA LYS A 148 -5.98 -1.28 -19.76
C LYS A 148 -5.80 0.12 -20.32
N ILE A 149 -5.72 1.16 -19.48
CA ILE A 149 -5.43 2.52 -19.97
C ILE A 149 -4.06 2.51 -20.68
N PRO A 150 -4.02 2.84 -21.99
CA PRO A 150 -2.78 2.81 -22.75
C PRO A 150 -1.81 3.83 -22.19
N ARG A 151 -0.58 3.39 -21.90
CA ARG A 151 0.50 4.21 -21.36
C ARG A 151 1.63 4.28 -22.39
N GLY A 152 2.04 5.50 -22.74
CA GLY A 152 3.14 5.78 -23.67
C GLY A 152 2.72 6.53 -24.94
N PHE A 153 3.71 7.06 -25.65
CA PHE A 153 3.56 8.03 -26.75
C PHE A 153 2.94 7.47 -28.05
N CYS A 154 2.71 6.15 -28.13
CA CYS A 154 2.39 5.46 -29.39
C CYS A 154 0.88 5.43 -29.74
N CYS A 155 0.00 5.90 -28.86
CA CYS A 155 -1.44 6.05 -29.14
C CYS A 155 -1.80 7.53 -29.01
N CYS A 156 -1.56 8.29 -30.08
CA CYS A 156 -1.39 9.74 -30.08
C CYS A 156 -2.62 10.60 -29.73
N CYS A 157 -3.78 10.07 -29.34
CA CYS A 157 -4.97 10.91 -29.15
C CYS A 157 -5.71 10.76 -27.80
N CYS A 158 -5.80 9.57 -27.20
CA CYS A 158 -6.79 9.35 -26.12
C CYS A 158 -6.24 9.31 -24.68
N ALA A 159 -4.93 9.11 -24.47
CA ALA A 159 -4.34 9.03 -23.13
C ALA A 159 -3.14 9.97 -22.93
N THR A 160 -2.32 10.15 -23.97
CA THR A 160 -1.19 11.10 -23.96
C THR A 160 -1.66 12.54 -23.75
N PHE A 161 -2.70 12.97 -24.47
CA PHE A 161 -3.23 14.33 -24.35
C PHE A 161 -3.81 14.63 -22.95
N PRO A 162 -4.69 13.79 -22.37
CA PRO A 162 -5.11 13.94 -20.97
C PRO A 162 -3.95 13.95 -19.97
N THR A 163 -2.97 13.04 -20.11
CA THR A 163 -1.81 13.04 -19.20
C THR A 163 -0.97 14.31 -19.34
N PHE A 164 -0.85 14.87 -20.55
CA PHE A 164 -0.15 16.13 -20.79
C PHE A 164 -0.90 17.33 -20.19
N ILE A 165 -2.22 17.41 -20.40
CA ILE A 165 -3.06 18.43 -19.75
C ILE A 165 -2.93 18.32 -18.23
N MET A 166 -3.06 17.12 -17.67
CA MET A 166 -2.93 16.89 -16.24
C MET A 166 -1.57 17.33 -15.70
N ARG A 167 -0.48 17.12 -16.45
CA ARG A 167 0.85 17.64 -16.06
C ARG A 167 0.87 19.16 -15.95
N ILE A 168 0.27 19.87 -16.91
CA ILE A 168 0.20 21.34 -16.88
C ILE A 168 -0.67 21.80 -15.71
N LEU A 169 -1.86 21.22 -15.56
CA LEU A 169 -2.81 21.61 -14.52
C LEU A 169 -2.31 21.30 -13.10
N THR A 170 -1.53 20.23 -12.92
CA THR A 170 -0.97 19.85 -11.62
C THR A 170 0.35 20.55 -11.31
N LEU A 171 0.97 21.26 -12.25
CA LEU A 171 2.25 21.93 -12.03
C LEU A 171 2.22 22.91 -10.84
N PRO A 172 1.20 23.79 -10.68
CA PRO A 172 1.12 24.66 -9.52
C PRO A 172 1.04 23.89 -8.20
N LEU A 173 0.33 22.76 -8.18
CA LEU A 173 0.19 21.90 -7.01
C LEU A 173 1.52 21.21 -6.66
N VAL A 174 2.28 20.76 -7.66
CA VAL A 174 3.62 20.19 -7.48
C VAL A 174 4.59 21.24 -6.95
N LEU A 175 4.57 22.46 -7.50
CA LEU A 175 5.41 23.57 -7.03
C LEU A 175 5.07 23.95 -5.58
N LEU A 176 3.78 24.04 -5.24
CA LEU A 176 3.33 24.24 -3.86
C LEU A 176 3.84 23.13 -2.94
N SER A 177 3.72 21.87 -3.35
CA SER A 177 4.20 20.73 -2.57
C SER A 177 5.71 20.76 -2.35
N LEU A 178 6.50 21.15 -3.36
CA LEU A 178 7.95 21.27 -3.24
C LEU A 178 8.36 22.45 -2.34
N ALA A 179 7.68 23.60 -2.48
CA ALA A 179 7.90 24.76 -1.62
C ALA A 179 7.57 24.45 -0.16
N TRP A 180 6.43 23.78 0.09
CA TRP A 180 6.05 23.34 1.43
C TRP A 180 7.05 22.33 2.00
N LEU A 181 7.48 21.36 1.21
CA LEU A 181 8.51 20.40 1.62
C LEU A 181 9.81 21.12 2.01
N GLY A 182 10.25 22.10 1.22
CA GLY A 182 11.41 22.93 1.53
C GLY A 182 11.24 23.70 2.85
N CYS A 183 10.06 24.28 3.07
CA CYS A 183 9.71 24.97 4.32
C CYS A 183 9.76 24.03 5.54
N VAL A 184 9.14 22.84 5.43
CA VAL A 184 9.18 21.81 6.49
C VAL A 184 10.62 21.40 6.79
N TYR A 185 11.44 21.14 5.77
CA TYR A 185 12.86 20.82 5.98
C TYR A 185 13.63 21.96 6.64
N PHE A 186 13.42 23.20 6.19
CA PHE A 186 14.09 24.37 6.73
C PHE A 186 13.75 24.62 8.20
N ILE A 187 12.45 24.64 8.54
CA ILE A 187 11.99 24.81 9.92
C ILE A 187 12.47 23.64 10.77
N ASN A 188 12.29 22.40 10.32
CA ASN A 188 12.76 21.23 11.05
C ASN A 188 14.28 21.29 11.28
N PHE A 189 15.06 21.71 10.29
CA PHE A 189 16.51 21.90 10.44
C PHE A 189 16.82 22.99 11.47
N LEU A 190 16.22 24.17 11.36
CA LEU A 190 16.44 25.30 12.26
C LEU A 190 16.17 24.92 13.72
N PHE A 191 15.08 24.21 13.99
CA PHE A 191 14.70 23.81 15.34
C PHE A 191 15.50 22.61 15.87
N THR A 192 16.01 21.72 15.03
CA THR A 192 16.63 20.46 15.47
C THR A 192 18.15 20.42 15.33
N ALA A 193 18.74 21.33 14.55
CA ALA A 193 20.19 21.46 14.44
C ALA A 193 20.86 21.79 15.78
N PRO A 194 20.38 22.76 16.60
CA PRO A 194 20.98 23.03 17.91
C PRO A 194 20.95 21.82 18.84
N ILE A 195 19.85 21.05 18.82
CA ILE A 195 19.72 19.82 19.62
C ILE A 195 20.71 18.75 19.15
N GLY A 196 20.80 18.55 17.84
CA GLY A 196 21.70 17.57 17.24
C GLY A 196 23.17 17.89 17.48
N CYS A 197 23.55 19.17 17.47
CA CYS A 197 24.94 19.61 17.64
C CYS A 197 25.35 19.74 19.11
N CYS A 198 24.48 20.25 19.99
CA CYS A 198 24.86 20.61 21.35
C CYS A 198 24.52 19.53 22.40
N PHE A 199 23.46 18.75 22.19
CA PHE A 199 22.91 17.88 23.24
C PHE A 199 23.01 16.39 22.92
N ARG A 200 23.48 16.02 21.74
CA ARG A 200 23.58 14.60 21.33
C ARG A 200 24.96 14.24 20.81
N SER A 201 25.33 12.99 21.09
CA SER A 201 26.52 12.38 20.52
C SER A 201 26.39 12.32 19.00
N SER A 202 27.39 12.84 18.27
CA SER A 202 27.50 12.76 16.82
C SER A 202 27.30 11.32 16.30
N LYS A 203 27.82 10.33 17.03
CA LYS A 203 27.67 8.90 16.73
C LYS A 203 26.21 8.44 16.66
N ARG A 204 25.34 9.00 17.50
CA ARG A 204 23.90 8.66 17.50
C ARG A 204 23.23 9.21 16.25
N VAL A 205 23.51 10.46 15.91
CA VAL A 205 22.95 11.11 14.71
C VAL A 205 23.43 10.38 13.46
N GLU A 206 24.71 10.01 13.43
CA GLU A 206 25.31 9.18 12.38
C GLU A 206 24.64 7.81 12.26
N ALA A 207 24.41 7.11 13.38
CA ALA A 207 23.70 5.83 13.38
C ALA A 207 22.28 5.95 12.80
N SER A 208 21.52 6.98 13.20
CA SER A 208 20.18 7.26 12.63
C SER A 208 20.25 7.53 11.13
N TRP A 209 21.26 8.25 10.67
CA TRP A 209 21.48 8.49 9.25
C TRP A 209 21.84 7.21 8.50
N ASN A 210 22.65 6.34 9.09
CA ASN A 210 23.02 5.04 8.52
C ASN A 210 21.79 4.13 8.40
N ALA A 211 20.87 4.15 9.38
CA ALA A 211 19.60 3.44 9.29
C ALA A 211 18.72 3.92 8.13
N LEU A 212 18.78 5.21 7.79
CA LEU A 212 18.05 5.77 6.65
C LEU A 212 18.74 5.56 5.30
N ALA A 213 20.06 5.32 5.27
CA ALA A 213 20.85 5.28 4.05
C ALA A 213 20.31 4.30 2.98
N PRO A 214 19.84 3.09 3.33
CA PRO A 214 19.21 2.16 2.37
C PRO A 214 17.98 2.73 1.63
N PHE A 215 17.33 3.76 2.19
CA PHE A 215 16.09 4.32 1.68
C PHE A 215 16.26 5.69 1.02
N ARG A 216 17.50 6.19 0.87
CA ARG A 216 17.76 7.49 0.20
C ARG A 216 17.89 7.36 -1.32
N GLY A 217 18.11 6.13 -1.81
CA GLY A 217 18.38 5.84 -3.21
C GLY A 217 17.14 5.66 -4.08
N THR A 218 17.33 4.97 -5.20
CA THR A 218 16.21 4.48 -6.00
C THR A 218 15.47 3.37 -5.25
N PRO A 219 14.17 3.12 -5.55
CA PRO A 219 13.46 1.95 -5.03
C PRO A 219 14.28 0.67 -5.21
N GLY A 220 14.52 -0.11 -4.15
CA GLY A 220 15.37 -1.32 -4.23
C GLY A 220 16.88 -1.06 -4.40
N GLY A 221 17.31 0.20 -4.47
CA GLY A 221 18.72 0.59 -4.48
C GLY A 221 19.28 0.66 -3.07
N VAL A 222 19.64 -0.49 -2.48
CA VAL A 222 20.45 -0.51 -1.27
C VAL A 222 21.90 -0.84 -1.64
N PRO A 223 22.90 -0.05 -1.21
CA PRO A 223 24.30 -0.31 -1.54
C PRO A 223 24.88 -1.62 -0.96
N ASP A 224 24.40 -2.11 0.19
CA ASP A 224 25.12 -3.15 0.96
C ASP A 224 24.24 -4.16 1.74
N HIS A 225 22.99 -4.43 1.29
CA HIS A 225 22.17 -5.44 1.99
C HIS A 225 22.49 -6.85 1.48
N PRO A 226 22.93 -7.80 2.33
CA PRO A 226 23.50 -9.09 1.89
C PRO A 226 22.50 -10.06 1.23
N VAL A 227 21.21 -9.74 1.21
CA VAL A 227 20.19 -10.51 0.50
C VAL A 227 19.25 -9.54 -0.20
N HIS A 228 19.52 -9.26 -1.47
CA HIS A 228 18.59 -8.52 -2.32
C HIS A 228 17.57 -9.51 -2.89
N PRO A 229 16.27 -9.38 -2.56
CA PRO A 229 15.23 -10.03 -3.34
C PRO A 229 15.41 -9.63 -4.82
N PRO A 230 15.18 -10.54 -5.78
CA PRO A 230 15.26 -10.18 -7.19
C PRO A 230 14.45 -8.91 -7.53
N ALA A 231 13.34 -8.64 -6.84
CA ALA A 231 12.55 -7.42 -7.01
C ALA A 231 13.32 -6.12 -6.79
N ASP A 232 14.31 -6.09 -5.90
CA ASP A 232 15.13 -4.91 -5.65
C ASP A 232 15.96 -4.55 -6.89
N ALA A 233 16.51 -5.56 -7.57
CA ALA A 233 17.27 -5.36 -8.81
C ALA A 233 16.41 -4.89 -9.99
N TYR A 234 15.12 -5.22 -9.98
CA TYR A 234 14.16 -4.67 -10.93
C TYR A 234 13.80 -3.23 -10.54
N ALA A 235 13.47 -3.01 -9.27
CA ALA A 235 13.07 -1.71 -8.76
C ALA A 235 14.18 -0.66 -8.83
N SER A 236 15.46 -1.04 -8.68
CA SER A 236 16.59 -0.10 -8.70
C SER A 236 16.78 0.58 -10.06
N LYS A 237 16.27 -0.04 -11.13
CA LYS A 237 16.20 0.51 -12.49
C LYS A 237 15.05 1.51 -12.65
N PHE A 238 14.16 1.60 -11.67
CA PHE A 238 13.18 2.67 -11.59
C PHE A 238 13.90 3.93 -11.12
N LYS A 239 13.99 4.92 -11.99
CA LYS A 239 14.55 6.23 -11.64
C LYS A 239 13.76 6.79 -10.45
N SER A 240 14.38 7.62 -9.63
CA SER A 240 13.78 8.22 -8.42
C SER A 240 12.59 9.16 -8.68
N TRP A 241 12.14 9.32 -9.93
CA TRP A 241 11.07 10.24 -10.29
C TRP A 241 9.80 9.47 -10.64
N TYR A 242 8.67 9.93 -10.11
CA TYR A 242 7.34 9.41 -10.42
C TYR A 242 6.97 9.72 -11.89
N PRO A 243 6.80 8.72 -12.77
CA PRO A 243 6.24 8.95 -14.09
C PRO A 243 4.80 9.42 -13.94
N MET A 244 4.48 10.57 -14.53
CA MET A 244 3.14 11.16 -14.42
C MET A 244 2.05 10.26 -15.02
N GLU A 245 2.39 9.42 -16.00
CA GLU A 245 1.45 8.43 -16.54
C GLU A 245 1.06 7.39 -15.48
N ASP A 246 1.99 7.00 -14.61
CA ASP A 246 1.70 6.05 -13.55
C ASP A 246 0.88 6.71 -12.45
N ILE A 247 1.23 7.94 -12.05
CA ILE A 247 0.42 8.72 -11.10
C ILE A 247 -1.01 8.83 -11.64
N PHE A 248 -1.18 9.24 -12.90
CA PHE A 248 -2.51 9.39 -13.49
C PHE A 248 -3.31 8.10 -13.45
N VAL A 249 -2.76 6.98 -13.92
CA VAL A 249 -3.46 5.68 -13.90
C VAL A 249 -3.76 5.23 -12.48
N ALA A 250 -2.84 5.42 -11.54
CA ALA A 250 -3.05 5.06 -10.15
C ALA A 250 -4.13 5.93 -9.49
N MET A 251 -4.15 7.23 -9.76
CA MET A 251 -5.18 8.15 -9.27
C MET A 251 -6.54 7.84 -9.87
N VAL A 252 -6.63 7.56 -11.18
CA VAL A 252 -7.90 7.16 -11.82
C VAL A 252 -8.42 5.85 -11.24
N GLY A 253 -7.56 4.86 -10.99
CA GLY A 253 -7.98 3.59 -10.39
C GLY A 253 -8.41 3.73 -8.92
N ALA A 254 -7.73 4.59 -8.16
CA ALA A 254 -8.17 4.96 -6.82
C ALA A 254 -9.51 5.71 -6.87
N TRP A 255 -9.69 6.62 -7.82
CA TRP A 255 -10.92 7.39 -8.02
C TRP A 255 -12.10 6.52 -8.46
N ASP A 256 -11.90 5.55 -9.34
CA ASP A 256 -12.95 4.55 -9.72
C ASP A 256 -13.38 3.72 -8.51
N ARG A 257 -12.43 3.40 -7.63
CA ARG A 257 -12.64 2.55 -6.46
C ARG A 257 -13.37 3.26 -5.32
N GLN A 258 -12.90 4.45 -4.95
CA GLN A 258 -13.51 5.32 -3.95
C GLN A 258 -14.83 5.93 -4.47
N GLY A 259 -14.97 5.93 -5.79
CA GLY A 259 -16.08 6.41 -6.58
C GLY A 259 -16.17 7.93 -6.65
N CYS A 260 -16.68 8.39 -7.79
CA CYS A 260 -16.40 9.72 -8.31
C CYS A 260 -17.18 10.85 -7.65
N CYS A 261 -18.19 10.52 -6.86
CA CYS A 261 -19.13 11.47 -6.30
C CYS A 261 -18.76 11.91 -4.87
N ASP A 262 -17.83 11.20 -4.23
CA ASP A 262 -17.50 11.45 -2.84
C ASP A 262 -16.29 12.38 -2.78
N CYS A 263 -16.50 13.60 -2.27
CA CYS A 263 -15.48 14.63 -2.10
C CYS A 263 -14.31 14.21 -1.18
N GLU A 264 -14.28 12.97 -0.71
CA GLU A 264 -13.28 12.42 0.19
C GLU A 264 -11.88 12.40 -0.46
N PHE A 265 -11.81 12.11 -1.76
CA PHE A 265 -10.52 12.14 -2.47
C PHE A 265 -10.02 13.58 -2.71
N LEU A 266 -10.94 14.54 -2.87
CA LEU A 266 -10.64 15.96 -2.96
C LEU A 266 -10.02 16.50 -1.67
N ILE A 267 -10.43 15.96 -0.51
CA ILE A 267 -9.82 16.28 0.79
C ILE A 267 -8.49 15.54 1.01
N ALA A 268 -8.37 14.33 0.47
CA ALA A 268 -7.22 13.47 0.70
C ALA A 268 -5.92 13.96 0.03
N VAL A 269 -6.00 14.48 -1.20
CA VAL A 269 -4.81 14.98 -1.93
C VAL A 269 -4.16 16.18 -1.22
N PRO A 270 -4.91 17.22 -0.78
CA PRO A 270 -4.36 18.31 0.02
C PRO A 270 -3.74 17.83 1.34
N SER A 271 -4.38 16.88 2.03
CA SER A 271 -3.85 16.29 3.27
C SER A 271 -2.53 15.54 3.02
N MET A 272 -2.41 14.84 1.89
CA MET A 272 -1.16 14.19 1.47
C MET A 272 -0.03 15.20 1.29
N ILE A 273 -0.32 16.33 0.65
CA ILE A 273 0.69 17.37 0.37
C ILE A 273 1.13 18.08 1.65
N THR A 274 0.21 18.29 2.59
CA THR A 274 0.44 19.17 3.74
C THR A 274 0.87 18.43 4.99
N VAL A 275 0.12 17.41 5.39
CA VAL A 275 0.29 16.71 6.66
C VAL A 275 1.40 15.68 6.57
N VAL A 276 1.48 14.94 5.47
CA VAL A 276 2.42 13.81 5.34
C VAL A 276 3.88 14.23 5.42
N PRO A 277 4.35 15.33 4.79
CA PRO A 277 5.72 15.80 4.97
C PRO A 277 6.03 16.14 6.42
N VAL A 278 5.10 16.77 7.14
CA VAL A 278 5.29 17.11 8.56
C VAL A 278 5.44 15.85 9.40
N ILE A 279 4.50 14.90 9.27
CA ILE A 279 4.57 13.62 9.99
C ILE A 279 5.88 12.89 9.67
N LYS A 280 6.23 12.78 8.38
CA LYS A 280 7.43 12.07 7.95
C LYS A 280 8.69 12.72 8.50
N HIS A 281 8.92 14.00 8.19
CA HIS A 281 10.20 14.66 8.42
C HIS A 281 10.39 15.13 9.86
N VAL A 282 9.31 15.43 10.58
CA VAL A 282 9.37 15.91 11.96
C VAL A 282 9.18 14.77 12.95
N LEU A 283 8.13 13.96 12.80
CA LEU A 283 7.75 12.96 13.80
C LEU A 283 8.40 11.59 13.58
N HIS A 284 8.59 11.17 12.32
CA HIS A 284 8.94 9.77 12.02
C HIS A 284 10.42 9.54 11.74
N LYS A 285 11.03 10.29 10.81
CA LYS A 285 12.40 10.03 10.36
C LYS A 285 13.39 11.13 10.71
N ASN A 286 13.17 11.90 11.78
CA ASN A 286 14.11 12.95 12.18
C ASN A 286 15.36 12.34 12.87
N PRO A 287 16.54 12.30 12.21
CA PRO A 287 17.71 11.63 12.76
C PRO A 287 18.38 12.43 13.88
N ARG A 288 18.07 13.73 14.02
CA ARG A 288 18.58 14.59 15.09
C ARG A 288 17.77 14.41 16.37
N LEU A 289 16.45 14.23 16.25
CA LEU A 289 15.54 14.05 17.39
C LEU A 289 15.36 12.61 17.84
N PHE A 290 15.51 11.62 16.97
CA PHE A 290 15.20 10.22 17.29
C PHE A 290 16.39 9.27 17.06
N ASN A 291 16.44 8.16 17.81
CA ASN A 291 17.40 7.08 17.59
C ASN A 291 16.82 6.09 16.58
N LEU A 292 16.99 6.38 15.29
CA LEU A 292 16.35 5.60 14.24
C LEU A 292 17.07 4.28 14.03
N GLU A 293 16.30 3.21 13.90
CA GLU A 293 16.76 1.87 13.55
C GLU A 293 15.74 1.17 12.65
N GLU A 294 16.17 0.14 11.91
CA GLU A 294 15.23 -0.74 11.19
C GLU A 294 14.54 -1.67 12.18
N VAL A 295 13.22 -1.60 12.23
CA VAL A 295 12.35 -2.43 13.04
C VAL A 295 11.51 -3.30 12.12
N TYR A 296 11.46 -4.60 12.42
CA TYR A 296 10.59 -5.54 11.73
C TYR A 296 9.24 -5.63 12.43
N ILE A 297 8.16 -5.44 11.67
CA ILE A 297 6.77 -5.61 12.11
C ILE A 297 6.10 -6.50 11.07
N ASN A 298 5.34 -7.49 11.51
CA ASN A 298 4.58 -8.35 10.60
C ASN A 298 3.11 -8.34 10.97
N GLN A 299 2.26 -8.31 9.95
CA GLN A 299 0.82 -8.41 10.06
C GLN A 299 0.39 -9.62 9.24
N TRP A 300 -0.56 -10.40 9.75
CA TRP A 300 -1.07 -11.56 9.03
C TRP A 300 -2.57 -11.70 9.21
N SER A 301 -3.21 -12.30 8.22
CA SER A 301 -4.56 -12.84 8.36
C SER A 301 -4.48 -14.30 8.83
N PRO A 302 -5.54 -14.81 9.47
CA PRO A 302 -5.83 -16.23 9.49
C PRO A 302 -5.80 -16.85 8.07
N PRO A 303 -5.60 -18.18 7.96
CA PRO A 303 -5.86 -18.91 6.72
C PRO A 303 -7.20 -18.53 6.11
N LEU A 304 -7.20 -18.26 4.81
CA LEU A 304 -8.39 -17.86 4.09
C LEU A 304 -9.11 -19.11 3.56
N ASP A 305 -10.37 -19.27 3.94
CA ASP A 305 -11.33 -20.13 3.23
C ASP A 305 -11.98 -19.25 2.16
N ALA A 306 -11.43 -19.32 0.95
CA ALA A 306 -11.85 -18.49 -0.17
C ALA A 306 -12.71 -19.26 -1.18
N ASN A 307 -12.95 -20.56 -0.92
CA ASN A 307 -13.84 -21.44 -1.66
C ASN A 307 -15.15 -21.77 -0.91
N GLY A 308 -15.24 -21.43 0.38
CA GLY A 308 -16.44 -21.52 1.21
C GLY A 308 -16.78 -22.95 1.62
N ASP A 309 -15.83 -23.88 1.51
CA ASP A 309 -16.05 -25.29 1.80
C ASP A 309 -15.86 -25.66 3.28
N GLY A 310 -15.54 -24.66 4.13
CA GLY A 310 -15.28 -24.83 5.55
C GLY A 310 -13.84 -25.28 5.86
N ILE A 311 -13.00 -25.48 4.85
CA ILE A 311 -11.61 -25.91 4.98
C ILE A 311 -10.70 -24.78 4.46
N ALA A 312 -10.15 -23.99 5.36
CA ALA A 312 -9.25 -22.92 4.98
C ALA A 312 -7.87 -23.41 4.49
N GLY A 313 -7.24 -22.62 3.63
CA GLY A 313 -5.83 -22.82 3.26
C GLY A 313 -5.57 -23.90 2.21
N THR A 314 -6.61 -24.41 1.56
CA THR A 314 -6.47 -25.39 0.47
C THR A 314 -5.70 -24.80 -0.71
N ARG A 315 -5.32 -25.66 -1.67
CA ARG A 315 -4.72 -25.18 -2.92
C ARG A 315 -5.70 -24.31 -3.72
N THR A 316 -7.00 -24.58 -3.63
CA THR A 316 -8.06 -23.83 -4.31
C THR A 316 -8.19 -22.44 -3.71
N ASP A 317 -8.24 -22.33 -2.37
CA ASP A 317 -8.31 -21.04 -1.67
C ASP A 317 -7.16 -20.15 -2.02
N ARG A 318 -5.94 -20.70 -1.98
CA ARG A 318 -4.72 -19.97 -2.33
C ARG A 318 -4.78 -19.41 -3.75
N LYS A 319 -5.34 -20.16 -4.71
CA LYS A 319 -5.50 -19.70 -6.09
C LYS A 319 -6.55 -18.58 -6.18
N LEU A 320 -7.65 -18.70 -5.45
CA LEU A 320 -8.74 -17.72 -5.45
C LEU A 320 -8.36 -16.42 -4.74
N SER A 321 -7.80 -16.48 -3.54
CA SER A 321 -7.28 -15.31 -2.81
C SER A 321 -6.27 -14.55 -3.66
N LYS A 322 -5.33 -15.26 -4.29
CA LYS A 322 -4.38 -14.68 -5.25
C LYS A 322 -5.08 -13.96 -6.41
N CYS A 323 -6.13 -14.55 -6.98
CA CYS A 323 -6.87 -13.94 -8.08
C CYS A 323 -7.61 -12.68 -7.62
N ASN A 324 -8.32 -12.77 -6.50
CA ASN A 324 -9.13 -11.68 -5.94
C ASN A 324 -8.27 -10.48 -5.53
N ILE A 325 -7.13 -10.71 -4.88
CA ILE A 325 -6.18 -9.62 -4.54
C ILE A 325 -5.74 -8.90 -5.81
N LYS A 326 -5.36 -9.63 -6.87
CA LYS A 326 -4.95 -9.02 -8.14
C LYS A 326 -6.07 -8.20 -8.79
N ILE A 327 -7.29 -8.72 -8.78
CA ILE A 327 -8.46 -8.04 -9.38
C ILE A 327 -8.75 -6.73 -8.65
N GLN A 328 -8.73 -6.74 -7.32
CA GLN A 328 -9.06 -5.55 -6.53
C GLN A 328 -7.92 -4.54 -6.47
N THR A 329 -6.72 -5.00 -6.15
CA THR A 329 -5.59 -4.10 -5.90
C THR A 329 -4.93 -3.63 -7.18
N MET A 330 -4.80 -4.48 -8.20
CA MET A 330 -4.05 -4.13 -9.42
C MET A 330 -4.93 -3.71 -10.58
N ARG A 331 -6.12 -4.29 -10.71
CA ARG A 331 -7.05 -3.96 -11.80
C ARG A 331 -8.12 -2.93 -11.42
N ALA A 332 -8.26 -2.63 -10.12
CA ALA A 332 -9.33 -1.78 -9.57
C ALA A 332 -10.73 -2.19 -10.07
N ILE A 333 -10.97 -3.49 -10.29
CA ILE A 333 -12.30 -3.94 -10.68
C ILE A 333 -13.12 -4.15 -9.41
N HIS A 334 -14.05 -3.23 -9.18
CA HIS A 334 -15.05 -3.35 -8.13
C HIS A 334 -16.43 -3.51 -8.76
N ARG A 335 -17.22 -4.46 -8.26
CA ARG A 335 -18.63 -4.56 -8.61
C ARG A 335 -19.34 -3.37 -7.98
N ARG A 336 -20.16 -2.65 -8.76
CA ARG A 336 -20.81 -1.40 -8.31
C ARG A 336 -21.72 -1.62 -7.09
N ARG A 337 -22.35 -2.79 -7.00
CA ARG A 337 -23.16 -3.20 -5.84
C ARG A 337 -22.36 -3.52 -4.58
N ASP A 338 -21.05 -3.75 -4.70
CA ASP A 338 -20.16 -4.11 -3.59
C ASP A 338 -19.32 -2.88 -3.16
N ARG A 339 -19.79 -1.68 -3.52
CA ARG A 339 -19.11 -0.42 -3.20
C ARG A 339 -19.10 -0.19 -1.69
N ASP A 340 -20.21 -0.43 -1.00
CA ASP A 340 -20.29 -0.28 0.46
C ASP A 340 -19.27 -1.16 1.20
N LEU A 341 -18.99 -2.37 0.69
CA LEU A 341 -17.95 -3.24 1.24
C LEU A 341 -16.53 -2.74 0.94
N THR A 342 -16.36 -2.08 -0.21
CA THR A 342 -15.09 -1.45 -0.60
C THR A 342 -14.84 -0.17 0.21
N ASP A 343 -15.89 0.59 0.51
CA ASP A 343 -15.88 1.80 1.34
C ASP A 343 -15.72 1.49 2.82
N ALA A 344 -16.21 0.32 3.26
CA ALA A 344 -15.88 -0.23 4.55
C ALA A 344 -14.41 -0.66 4.67
N TRP A 345 -13.59 -0.60 3.61
CA TRP A 345 -12.21 -1.09 3.71
C TRP A 345 -11.30 0.01 4.26
N PRO A 346 -10.79 -0.07 5.50
CA PRO A 346 -10.19 1.08 6.18
C PRO A 346 -8.87 1.54 5.52
N PHE A 347 -8.27 0.65 4.71
CA PHE A 347 -7.11 0.94 3.89
C PHE A 347 -7.24 0.28 2.52
N ALA A 348 -7.12 1.09 1.46
CA ALA A 348 -7.39 0.69 0.09
C ALA A 348 -6.19 0.99 -0.83
N GLY A 349 -5.40 -0.04 -1.13
CA GLY A 349 -4.29 0.06 -2.09
C GLY A 349 -4.72 -0.20 -3.53
N HIS A 350 -4.32 0.68 -4.45
CA HIS A 350 -4.32 0.47 -5.90
C HIS A 350 -2.90 0.52 -6.49
N TYR A 351 -2.49 -0.59 -7.11
CA TYR A 351 -1.14 -0.83 -7.61
C TYR A 351 -1.20 -1.30 -9.08
N PRO A 352 -1.34 -0.39 -10.06
CA PRO A 352 -1.59 -0.76 -11.44
C PRO A 352 -0.47 -1.66 -12.00
N TYR A 353 -0.79 -2.58 -12.92
CA TYR A 353 0.25 -3.38 -13.58
C TYR A 353 1.30 -2.51 -14.28
N PRO A 354 2.57 -2.90 -14.39
CA PRO A 354 3.52 -2.20 -15.25
C PRO A 354 3.11 -2.30 -16.72
N THR A 355 3.53 -1.35 -17.55
CA THR A 355 3.30 -1.45 -19.00
C THR A 355 4.08 -2.63 -19.56
N LYS A 356 3.55 -3.29 -20.62
CA LYS A 356 4.20 -4.46 -21.24
C LYS A 356 5.65 -4.19 -21.68
N LYS A 357 6.00 -2.94 -22.00
CA LYS A 357 7.34 -2.53 -22.44
C LYS A 357 8.28 -2.23 -21.27
N ARG A 358 7.78 -2.12 -20.03
CA ARG A 358 8.57 -1.68 -18.88
C ARG A 358 9.32 -2.84 -18.24
N LYS A 359 10.66 -2.81 -18.39
CA LYS A 359 11.56 -3.86 -17.87
C LYS A 359 11.71 -3.88 -16.35
N ASN A 360 11.54 -2.76 -15.66
CA ASN A 360 11.79 -2.63 -14.22
C ASN A 360 10.59 -3.08 -13.35
N LEU A 361 9.45 -3.43 -13.97
CA LEU A 361 8.23 -3.93 -13.32
C LEU A 361 7.70 -3.09 -12.14
N THR A 362 8.17 -1.85 -12.05
CA THR A 362 7.88 -0.92 -10.96
C THR A 362 6.95 0.17 -11.48
N VAL A 363 5.98 0.55 -10.67
CA VAL A 363 4.97 1.57 -10.96
C VAL A 363 4.74 2.44 -9.73
N VAL A 364 3.98 3.49 -9.94
CA VAL A 364 3.39 4.29 -8.86
C VAL A 364 2.08 3.65 -8.43
N GLY A 365 1.92 3.48 -7.11
CA GLY A 365 0.69 3.05 -6.47
C GLY A 365 0.09 4.15 -5.63
N VAL A 366 -1.21 4.06 -5.39
CA VAL A 366 -1.98 4.93 -4.49
C VAL A 366 -2.53 4.08 -3.35
N GLN A 367 -2.42 4.57 -2.13
CA GLN A 367 -3.06 3.97 -0.96
C GLN A 367 -3.99 4.98 -0.33
N TYR A 368 -5.27 4.65 -0.25
CA TYR A 368 -6.26 5.49 0.40
C TYR A 368 -6.51 4.98 1.83
N ASN A 369 -6.40 5.85 2.82
CA ASN A 369 -6.71 5.55 4.21
C ASN A 369 -7.97 6.33 4.61
N TYR A 370 -9.07 5.60 4.82
CA TYR A 370 -10.37 6.19 5.18
C TYR A 370 -10.34 6.83 6.56
N GLY A 371 -9.66 6.20 7.53
CA GLY A 371 -9.61 6.69 8.91
C GLY A 371 -8.96 8.06 9.03
N THR A 372 -7.93 8.33 8.24
CA THR A 372 -7.25 9.64 8.20
C THR A 372 -7.68 10.53 7.03
N ARG A 373 -8.60 10.06 6.17
CA ARG A 373 -8.97 10.69 4.89
C ARG A 373 -7.75 11.18 4.11
N ASN A 374 -6.79 10.28 3.92
CA ASN A 374 -5.51 10.62 3.31
C ASN A 374 -5.19 9.67 2.17
N THR A 375 -4.51 10.19 1.16
CA THR A 375 -4.03 9.41 0.02
C THR A 375 -2.51 9.37 0.07
N LEU A 376 -1.89 8.25 -0.26
CA LEU A 376 -0.44 8.08 -0.16
C LEU A 376 0.10 7.56 -1.48
N LEU A 377 1.16 8.18 -1.97
CA LEU A 377 1.86 7.70 -3.16
C LEU A 377 3.02 6.81 -2.78
N THR A 378 3.12 5.68 -3.48
CA THR A 378 4.12 4.65 -3.20
C THR A 378 4.74 4.11 -4.48
N HIS A 379 5.98 3.62 -4.39
CA HIS A 379 6.58 2.84 -5.46
C HIS A 379 6.26 1.38 -5.21
N THR A 380 5.71 0.70 -6.20
CA THR A 380 5.37 -0.72 -6.08
C THR A 380 5.98 -1.52 -7.21
N CYS A 381 6.65 -2.62 -6.86
CA CYS A 381 7.14 -3.61 -7.81
C CYS A 381 6.24 -4.85 -7.74
N HIS A 382 5.83 -5.34 -8.90
CA HIS A 382 4.98 -6.52 -9.00
C HIS A 382 5.81 -7.78 -8.89
N SER A 383 6.22 -8.13 -7.68
CA SER A 383 7.15 -9.22 -7.35
C SER A 383 6.73 -10.56 -7.94
N HIS A 384 5.42 -10.78 -8.06
CA HIS A 384 4.89 -11.98 -8.67
C HIS A 384 5.14 -12.15 -10.18
N LEU A 385 5.51 -11.09 -10.88
CA LEU A 385 5.88 -11.13 -12.30
C LEU A 385 7.37 -11.48 -12.48
N ILE A 386 8.14 -11.50 -11.40
CA ILE A 386 9.57 -11.76 -11.42
C ILE A 386 9.81 -13.26 -11.32
N LYS A 387 10.47 -13.82 -12.33
CA LYS A 387 10.81 -15.24 -12.38
C LYS A 387 11.77 -15.59 -11.24
N GLY A 388 11.39 -16.59 -10.44
CA GLY A 388 12.20 -17.05 -9.31
C GLY A 388 12.22 -16.09 -8.11
N TYR A 389 11.26 -15.18 -8.00
CA TYR A 389 11.14 -14.33 -6.82
C TYR A 389 10.97 -15.16 -5.55
N VAL A 390 11.81 -14.87 -4.55
CA VAL A 390 11.72 -15.45 -3.20
C VAL A 390 11.39 -14.30 -2.25
N PRO A 391 10.23 -14.33 -1.56
CA PRO A 391 9.89 -13.32 -0.55
C PRO A 391 10.91 -13.30 0.59
N ARG A 392 11.11 -12.12 1.21
CA ARG A 392 12.02 -11.99 2.37
C ARG A 392 11.46 -12.67 3.61
N SER A 393 10.13 -12.74 3.73
CA SER A 393 9.46 -13.44 4.83
C SER A 393 9.51 -14.97 4.70
N PRO A 394 9.93 -15.72 5.75
CA PRO A 394 10.06 -17.19 5.69
C PRO A 394 8.71 -17.94 5.70
N THR A 395 7.65 -17.27 6.15
CA THR A 395 6.27 -17.79 6.20
C THR A 395 5.54 -17.65 4.87
N ALA A 396 6.06 -16.81 3.97
CA ALA A 396 5.54 -16.64 2.63
C ALA A 396 5.67 -17.92 1.79
N SER A 397 4.63 -18.23 1.02
CA SER A 397 4.71 -19.14 -0.12
C SER A 397 4.96 -18.40 -1.42
N TRP A 398 4.47 -17.16 -1.52
CA TRP A 398 4.49 -16.40 -2.75
C TRP A 398 4.38 -14.90 -2.49
N GLY A 399 5.21 -14.09 -3.14
CA GLY A 399 5.18 -12.64 -3.03
C GLY A 399 4.35 -11.99 -4.12
N MET A 400 3.46 -11.09 -3.76
CA MET A 400 2.56 -10.40 -4.68
C MET A 400 3.16 -9.09 -5.16
N ILE A 401 3.45 -8.21 -4.20
CA ILE A 401 3.88 -6.83 -4.41
C ILE A 401 4.95 -6.50 -3.37
N SER A 402 6.00 -5.81 -3.79
CA SER A 402 6.93 -5.12 -2.90
C SER A 402 6.66 -3.62 -2.98
N VAL A 403 6.47 -2.97 -1.85
CA VAL A 403 6.21 -1.54 -1.71
C VAL A 403 7.46 -0.88 -1.12
N TYR A 404 7.97 0.12 -1.83
CA TYR A 404 9.15 0.88 -1.43
C TYR A 404 8.73 2.27 -0.94
N LEU A 405 8.95 2.51 0.34
CA LEU A 405 8.62 3.76 1.02
C LEU A 405 9.94 4.51 1.29
N GLN A 406 10.46 5.12 0.23
CA GLN A 406 11.75 5.81 0.26
C GLN A 406 11.74 7.02 1.23
N GLU A 407 12.91 7.38 1.72
CA GLU A 407 13.16 8.52 2.61
C GLU A 407 12.77 9.86 1.97
N TRP A 408 13.05 10.03 0.68
CA TRP A 408 12.72 11.24 -0.08
C TRP A 408 11.24 11.32 -0.49
N ASN A 409 10.51 10.20 -0.45
CA ASN A 409 9.10 10.15 -0.82
C ASN A 409 8.24 10.89 0.23
N SER A 410 7.93 12.15 -0.02
CA SER A 410 7.20 12.99 0.94
C SER A 410 5.68 12.77 0.92
N TYR A 411 5.19 11.85 0.09
CA TYR A 411 3.77 11.49 -0.03
C TYR A 411 3.41 10.21 0.73
N HIS A 412 4.32 9.71 1.58
CA HIS A 412 4.04 8.60 2.49
C HIS A 412 4.71 8.84 3.86
N PRO A 413 3.98 8.71 5.00
CA PRO A 413 4.47 9.14 6.32
C PRO A 413 5.62 8.28 6.85
N ILE A 414 5.69 7.02 6.42
CA ILE A 414 6.71 6.06 6.84
C ILE A 414 7.88 6.01 5.85
N THR A 415 9.07 5.69 6.37
CA THR A 415 10.21 5.17 5.60
C THR A 415 10.37 3.68 5.89
N ALA A 416 10.17 2.83 4.88
CA ALA A 416 10.14 1.39 5.03
C ALA A 416 10.25 0.62 3.71
N TYR A 417 10.47 -0.68 3.83
CA TYR A 417 10.19 -1.67 2.81
C TYR A 417 9.04 -2.56 3.28
N VAL A 418 8.10 -2.88 2.40
CA VAL A 418 6.92 -3.69 2.74
C VAL A 418 6.70 -4.74 1.66
N GLU A 419 6.36 -5.97 2.03
CA GLU A 419 5.87 -6.97 1.08
C GLU A 419 4.40 -7.29 1.33
N VAL A 420 3.68 -7.65 0.28
CA VAL A 420 2.38 -8.30 0.34
C VAL A 420 2.59 -9.74 -0.10
N ASN A 421 2.43 -10.71 0.81
CA ASN A 421 2.67 -12.12 0.49
C ASN A 421 1.43 -12.99 0.78
N LEU A 422 1.36 -14.12 0.08
CA LEU A 422 0.48 -15.24 0.42
C LEU A 422 1.29 -16.27 1.19
N ARG A 423 0.85 -16.63 2.39
CA ARG A 423 1.48 -17.62 3.28
C ARG A 423 1.24 -19.06 2.80
N LYS A 424 2.05 -19.99 3.30
CA LYS A 424 1.96 -21.43 2.96
C LYS A 424 0.63 -22.07 3.37
N ASP A 425 0.07 -21.62 4.49
CA ASP A 425 -1.24 -21.98 5.02
C ASP A 425 -2.41 -21.21 4.38
N GLY A 426 -2.14 -20.38 3.37
CA GLY A 426 -3.16 -19.63 2.63
C GLY A 426 -3.63 -18.33 3.27
N GLY A 427 -3.07 -17.93 4.42
CA GLY A 427 -3.24 -16.57 4.94
C GLY A 427 -2.51 -15.53 4.08
N VAL A 428 -2.86 -14.26 4.24
CA VAL A 428 -2.11 -13.12 3.68
C VAL A 428 -1.22 -12.54 4.76
N GLU A 429 -0.03 -12.10 4.40
CA GLU A 429 0.86 -11.37 5.31
C GLU A 429 1.38 -10.09 4.69
N HIS A 430 1.72 -9.15 5.55
CA HIS A 430 2.21 -7.83 5.21
C HIS A 430 3.45 -7.48 6.07
N PRO A 431 4.59 -8.15 5.85
CA PRO A 431 5.81 -7.86 6.58
C PRO A 431 6.38 -6.49 6.19
N MET A 432 6.78 -5.73 7.21
CA MET A 432 7.30 -4.37 7.11
C MET A 432 8.66 -4.26 7.81
N TRP A 433 9.61 -3.63 7.14
CA TRP A 433 10.90 -3.22 7.68
C TRP A 433 10.92 -1.70 7.72
N ILE A 434 10.58 -1.15 8.88
CA ILE A 434 10.29 0.28 9.11
C ILE A 434 11.44 0.95 9.84
N VAL A 435 11.85 2.14 9.40
CA VAL A 435 12.86 2.94 10.10
C VAL A 435 12.20 3.83 11.14
N MET A 436 12.42 3.53 12.42
CA MET A 436 11.83 4.27 13.55
C MET A 436 12.67 4.12 14.84
N ASP A 437 12.38 4.93 15.84
CA ASP A 437 12.89 4.85 17.21
C ASP A 437 11.86 4.13 18.09
N ARG A 438 12.21 2.93 18.56
CA ARG A 438 11.37 2.12 19.47
C ARG A 438 11.04 2.82 20.79
N ASN A 439 11.77 3.88 21.13
CA ASN A 439 11.57 4.63 22.36
C ASN A 439 10.74 5.91 22.17
N SER A 440 10.38 6.27 20.94
CA SER A 440 9.51 7.42 20.67
C SER A 440 8.05 7.03 20.85
N TYR A 441 7.31 7.83 21.63
CA TYR A 441 5.87 7.67 21.79
C TYR A 441 5.15 7.81 20.43
N TRP A 442 5.43 8.87 19.67
CA TRP A 442 4.71 9.15 18.43
C TRP A 442 4.94 8.07 17.38
N GLN A 443 6.18 7.61 17.22
CA GLN A 443 6.51 6.63 16.17
C GLN A 443 5.96 5.24 16.49
N THR A 444 6.03 4.83 17.75
CA THR A 444 5.47 3.54 18.18
C THR A 444 3.96 3.56 18.24
N SER A 445 3.33 4.67 18.64
CA SER A 445 1.88 4.84 18.55
C SER A 445 1.43 4.77 17.10
N PHE A 446 2.12 5.46 16.19
CA PHE A 446 1.81 5.40 14.76
C PHE A 446 1.98 3.99 14.19
N ALA A 447 3.10 3.31 14.52
CA ALA A 447 3.32 1.93 14.11
C ALA A 447 2.25 0.99 14.67
N GLN A 448 1.80 1.22 15.90
CA GLN A 448 0.72 0.47 16.54
C GLN A 448 -0.61 0.70 15.83
N ASP A 449 -0.94 1.93 15.45
CA ASP A 449 -2.18 2.23 14.74
C ASP A 449 -2.17 1.69 13.32
N VAL A 450 -1.03 1.72 12.64
CA VAL A 450 -0.81 1.00 11.38
C VAL A 450 -1.01 -0.51 11.59
N ASN A 451 -0.45 -1.07 12.68
CA ASN A 451 -0.61 -2.49 13.00
C ASN A 451 -2.08 -2.88 13.23
N LYS A 452 -2.84 -2.05 13.97
CA LYS A 452 -4.29 -2.23 14.16
C LYS A 452 -5.03 -2.15 12.83
N LEU A 453 -4.76 -1.13 12.03
CA LEU A 453 -5.39 -0.90 10.73
C LEU A 453 -5.23 -2.11 9.81
N PHE A 454 -4.04 -2.70 9.75
CA PHE A 454 -3.78 -3.87 8.92
C PHE A 454 -4.31 -5.17 9.53
N ALA A 455 -4.34 -5.31 10.86
CA ALA A 455 -5.00 -6.45 11.51
C ALA A 455 -6.50 -6.46 11.18
N GLU A 456 -7.15 -5.30 11.31
CA GLU A 456 -8.54 -5.09 10.92
C GLU A 456 -8.75 -5.31 9.42
N LEU A 457 -7.82 -4.85 8.58
CA LEU A 457 -7.82 -5.10 7.14
C LEU A 457 -7.85 -6.60 6.83
N GLY A 458 -7.02 -7.39 7.49
CA GLY A 458 -6.97 -8.85 7.31
C GLY A 458 -8.30 -9.52 7.59
N GLN A 459 -8.99 -9.11 8.66
CA GLN A 459 -10.31 -9.62 9.03
C GLN A 459 -11.41 -9.18 8.06
N ARG A 460 -11.45 -7.89 7.71
CA ARG A 460 -12.41 -7.37 6.72
C ARG A 460 -12.17 -7.99 5.35
N PHE A 461 -10.93 -8.30 5.02
CA PHE A 461 -10.57 -8.98 3.77
C PHE A 461 -11.10 -10.42 3.72
N ILE A 462 -11.12 -11.16 4.84
CA ILE A 462 -11.79 -12.47 4.94
C ILE A 462 -13.27 -12.33 4.64
N LYS A 463 -13.96 -11.44 5.35
CA LYS A 463 -15.41 -11.18 5.17
C LYS A 463 -15.71 -10.78 3.72
N TYR A 464 -14.85 -9.95 3.13
CA TYR A 464 -14.96 -9.56 1.73
C TYR A 464 -14.83 -10.77 0.80
N LEU A 465 -13.81 -11.61 0.99
CA LEU A 465 -13.58 -12.79 0.14
C LEU A 465 -14.76 -13.77 0.20
N GLN A 466 -15.31 -14.00 1.39
CA GLN A 466 -16.48 -14.84 1.61
C GLN A 466 -17.76 -14.20 1.03
N ALA A 467 -17.94 -12.89 1.17
CA ALA A 467 -19.07 -12.19 0.55
C ALA A 467 -19.03 -12.22 -0.99
N GLN A 468 -17.87 -12.45 -1.61
CA GLN A 468 -17.78 -12.64 -3.06
C GLN A 468 -18.25 -14.03 -3.53
N GLU A 469 -18.48 -14.99 -2.62
CA GLU A 469 -18.92 -16.36 -2.95
C GLU A 469 -20.39 -16.53 -3.21
N GLU A 470 -21.23 -15.83 -2.46
CA GLU A 470 -22.68 -15.87 -2.68
C GLU A 470 -23.08 -15.42 -4.10
N TYR A 471 -22.17 -14.81 -4.87
CA TYR A 471 -22.50 -14.11 -6.10
C TYR A 471 -21.56 -14.32 -7.30
N ILE A 472 -20.69 -15.33 -7.28
CA ILE A 472 -20.02 -15.84 -8.48
C ILE A 472 -20.44 -17.30 -8.57
N THR A 473 -21.25 -17.64 -9.57
CA THR A 473 -21.64 -19.05 -9.73
C THR A 473 -20.38 -19.91 -9.92
N PRO A 474 -20.37 -21.16 -9.44
CA PRO A 474 -19.26 -22.08 -9.67
C PRO A 474 -18.81 -22.13 -11.14
N GLU A 475 -19.73 -21.91 -12.08
CA GLU A 475 -19.53 -21.84 -13.53
C GLU A 475 -18.77 -20.57 -13.95
N GLU A 476 -19.16 -19.40 -13.44
CA GLU A 476 -18.43 -18.14 -13.66
C GLU A 476 -17.02 -18.21 -13.07
N ARG A 477 -16.90 -18.81 -11.88
CA ARG A 477 -15.60 -19.05 -11.23
C ARG A 477 -14.73 -19.97 -12.09
N LYS A 478 -15.27 -21.08 -12.58
CA LYS A 478 -14.57 -21.99 -13.52
C LYS A 478 -14.18 -21.29 -14.83
N SER A 479 -15.03 -20.41 -15.37
CA SER A 479 -14.75 -19.62 -16.58
C SER A 479 -13.60 -18.64 -16.37
N ILE A 480 -13.61 -17.90 -15.26
CA ILE A 480 -12.52 -16.98 -14.87
C ILE A 480 -11.21 -17.75 -14.67
N VAL A 481 -11.27 -18.89 -13.97
CA VAL A 481 -10.12 -19.74 -13.67
C VAL A 481 -9.58 -20.45 -14.93
N ARG A 482 -10.41 -20.72 -15.95
CA ARG A 482 -9.98 -21.28 -17.25
C ARG A 482 -9.38 -20.24 -18.19
N LYS A 483 -9.81 -18.98 -18.11
CA LYS A 483 -9.31 -17.88 -18.93
C LYS A 483 -8.00 -17.27 -18.42
N LEU A 484 -7.58 -17.65 -17.21
CA LEU A 484 -6.36 -17.22 -16.55
C LEU A 484 -5.38 -18.39 -16.41
#